data_AF-A0A3P0X3Q8-F1
#
_entry.id   AF-A0A3P0X3Q8-F1
#
_cell.length_a   1.000
_cell.length_b   1.000
_cell.length_c   1.000
_cell.angle_alpha   90.00
_cell.angle_beta   90.00
_cell.angle_gamma   90.00
#
_symmetry.space_group_name_H-M   'P 1'
#
loop_
_entity.id
_entity.type
_entity.pdbx_description
1 polymer ?
#
loop_
_entity_poly.entity_id
_entity_poly.type
_entity_poly.pdbx_seq_one_letter_code
_entity_poly.pdbx_strand_id
1 'polypeptide(L)'
;MYRCCFERCDCFRTRGESSAPVSTAPAAHAASCAPVNQSSRVRGPLPGETLTAGPVVVSRTVETPTTDHLKAGETASRIADYAELFKTRVTAMVVLTAWAGFYLGSLRSGVSSMQPGLIAVLLGIGLVSAGSAALNEAIEHRSDARMRRTARRPMASGRIGLVHGVSLALAVAAAGAGLLLHQANALTAILTLATGATYVLIYTPLKSRTTLATFIGAFPGAMPPLLGWIAARGRIEWPAVALFALLFVWQFPHFMAIAWLYREDYGRAGIKMLPVVQPDGASTVAEALTYAVLMVPVSLLPVFLHIAGWYYGGAALLLSLVYLAYTVRFGRITSAPSAAESKMYARDLLKVSVIYLPVLLILLMLNAR
;
A
#
# COMPACT_ATOMS: atom_id res chain seq x y z
N MET A 1 2.73 0.26 -3.12
CA MET A 1 1.88 1.48 -3.16
C MET A 1 2.54 2.61 -3.95
N TYR A 2 3.86 2.75 -3.94
CA TYR A 2 4.58 3.82 -4.65
C TYR A 2 5.20 3.46 -6.03
N ARG A 3 5.15 2.20 -6.47
CA ARG A 3 5.83 1.76 -7.71
C ARG A 3 5.26 2.40 -8.98
N CYS A 4 3.96 2.70 -8.99
CA CYS A 4 3.31 3.30 -10.15
C CYS A 4 3.34 4.84 -10.17
N CYS A 5 3.74 5.51 -9.08
CA CYS A 5 3.63 6.97 -8.96
C CYS A 5 4.88 7.73 -9.42
N PHE A 6 6.06 7.10 -9.42
CA PHE A 6 7.30 7.71 -9.89
C PHE A 6 7.71 7.23 -11.30
N GLU A 7 7.53 5.95 -11.64
CA GLU A 7 7.95 5.38 -12.94
C GLU A 7 7.12 5.87 -14.15
N ARG A 8 6.04 6.65 -13.96
CA ARG A 8 5.24 7.21 -15.07
C ARG A 8 5.50 8.70 -15.36
N CYS A 9 6.42 9.35 -14.64
CA CYS A 9 6.85 10.70 -14.98
C CYS A 9 7.92 10.74 -16.10
N ASP A 10 8.59 9.62 -16.40
CA ASP A 10 9.65 9.55 -17.42
C ASP A 10 9.15 9.29 -18.86
N CYS A 11 7.83 9.19 -19.09
CA CYS A 11 7.29 9.02 -20.44
C CYS A 11 7.06 10.35 -21.18
N PHE A 12 7.49 11.48 -20.60
CA PHE A 12 7.41 12.83 -21.17
C PHE A 12 8.83 13.42 -21.38
N ARG A 13 9.67 12.73 -22.16
CA ARG A 13 10.80 13.36 -22.85
C ARG A 13 10.95 12.77 -24.26
N THR A 14 10.73 13.64 -25.23
CA THR A 14 11.11 13.57 -26.66
C THR A 14 10.47 12.48 -27.53
N ARG A 15 9.24 12.72 -27.99
CA ARG A 15 8.93 12.59 -29.43
C ARG A 15 8.56 13.97 -29.94
N GLY A 16 9.55 14.67 -30.48
CA GLY A 16 9.36 15.90 -31.23
C GLY A 16 8.73 15.58 -32.57
N GLU A 17 7.65 16.28 -32.88
CA GLU A 17 6.96 16.28 -34.16
C GLU A 17 7.83 16.93 -35.25
N SER A 18 7.75 16.38 -36.46
CA SER A 18 8.07 17.09 -37.70
C SER A 18 6.86 16.98 -38.63
N SER A 19 6.14 18.11 -38.73
CA SER A 19 5.44 18.68 -39.89
C SER A 19 5.04 17.78 -41.08
N ALA A 20 3.72 17.57 -41.23
CA ALA A 20 2.79 17.69 -42.40
C ALA A 20 3.30 17.64 -43.88
N PRO A 21 2.45 17.41 -44.93
CA PRO A 21 0.97 17.51 -44.99
C PRO A 21 0.17 16.47 -45.84
N VAL A 22 -1.14 16.41 -45.52
CA VAL A 22 -2.38 16.32 -46.34
C VAL A 22 -2.37 15.66 -47.74
N SER A 23 -3.27 14.67 -47.95
CA SER A 23 -4.05 14.48 -49.19
C SER A 23 -5.27 13.54 -48.97
N THR A 24 -6.20 13.56 -49.91
CA THR A 24 -7.66 13.43 -49.86
C THR A 24 -8.30 12.01 -49.93
N ALA A 25 -9.50 11.91 -49.33
CA ALA A 25 -10.68 11.01 -49.49
C ALA A 25 -10.94 10.26 -50.85
N PRO A 26 -12.01 9.42 -51.02
CA PRO A 26 -12.81 8.57 -50.09
C PRO A 26 -13.23 7.15 -50.64
N ALA A 27 -13.94 6.39 -49.78
CA ALA A 27 -15.05 5.44 -50.03
C ALA A 27 -14.83 4.04 -50.66
N ALA A 28 -15.44 3.03 -49.98
CA ALA A 28 -16.44 2.09 -50.53
C ALA A 28 -16.21 0.57 -50.23
N HIS A 29 -17.35 -0.06 -49.90
CA HIS A 29 -17.76 -1.45 -50.15
C HIS A 29 -17.73 -2.51 -49.02
N ALA A 30 -18.92 -3.08 -48.86
CA ALA A 30 -19.36 -4.18 -48.04
C ALA A 30 -19.15 -5.53 -48.75
N ALA A 31 -19.12 -6.64 -47.99
CA ALA A 31 -19.86 -7.86 -48.32
C ALA A 31 -19.74 -8.93 -47.22
N SER A 32 -20.87 -9.56 -46.96
CA SER A 32 -21.13 -10.73 -46.11
C SER A 32 -20.99 -12.02 -46.94
N CYS A 33 -20.62 -13.16 -46.32
CA CYS A 33 -21.30 -14.46 -46.51
C CYS A 33 -20.74 -15.58 -45.60
N ALA A 34 -21.63 -16.53 -45.30
CA ALA A 34 -21.62 -17.55 -44.25
C ALA A 34 -21.13 -18.96 -44.72
N PRO A 35 -21.13 -20.02 -43.87
CA PRO A 35 -20.24 -21.18 -43.96
C PRO A 35 -20.86 -22.44 -44.60
N VAL A 36 -20.01 -23.45 -44.89
CA VAL A 36 -20.41 -24.80 -45.33
C VAL A 36 -19.87 -25.87 -44.37
N ASN A 37 -20.76 -26.80 -44.04
CA ASN A 37 -20.62 -27.97 -43.19
C ASN A 37 -20.57 -29.23 -44.08
N GLN A 38 -19.80 -30.28 -43.73
CA GLN A 38 -20.03 -31.64 -44.24
C GLN A 38 -19.32 -32.72 -43.40
N SER A 39 -20.08 -33.75 -43.05
CA SER A 39 -19.69 -34.97 -42.32
C SER A 39 -19.38 -36.14 -43.27
N SER A 40 -18.63 -37.15 -42.83
CA SER A 40 -18.89 -38.57 -43.16
C SER A 40 -18.03 -39.55 -42.32
N ARG A 41 -18.40 -40.84 -42.36
CA ARG A 41 -18.33 -41.89 -41.33
C ARG A 41 -17.15 -42.89 -41.50
N VAL A 42 -16.66 -43.41 -40.36
CA VAL A 42 -16.41 -44.82 -39.93
C VAL A 42 -15.74 -45.85 -40.87
N ARG A 43 -14.67 -46.53 -40.37
CA ARG A 43 -14.43 -48.00 -40.39
C ARG A 43 -13.20 -48.44 -39.55
N GLY A 44 -13.31 -49.58 -38.84
CA GLY A 44 -12.22 -50.50 -38.43
C GLY A 44 -12.62 -51.94 -38.88
N PRO A 45 -12.03 -53.08 -38.42
CA PRO A 45 -10.81 -53.34 -37.60
C PRO A 45 -9.94 -54.58 -38.05
N LEU A 46 -8.94 -54.97 -37.21
CA LEU A 46 -8.30 -56.30 -36.95
C LEU A 46 -6.86 -56.59 -37.53
N PRO A 47 -6.11 -57.63 -37.07
CA PRO A 47 -5.33 -57.67 -35.80
C PRO A 47 -3.92 -58.33 -35.91
N GLY A 48 -3.10 -58.18 -34.85
CA GLY A 48 -2.07 -59.18 -34.47
C GLY A 48 -0.61 -58.80 -34.68
N GLU A 49 0.12 -58.56 -33.58
CA GLU A 49 1.49 -59.05 -33.39
C GLU A 49 1.91 -58.91 -31.91
N THR A 50 2.29 -60.05 -31.34
CA THR A 50 2.82 -60.26 -30.00
C THR A 50 4.29 -59.84 -29.93
N LEU A 51 4.66 -58.97 -28.99
CA LEU A 51 6.07 -58.67 -28.67
C LEU A 51 6.32 -58.80 -27.17
N THR A 52 7.31 -59.62 -26.87
CA THR A 52 7.76 -60.18 -25.59
C THR A 52 8.33 -59.12 -24.63
N ALA A 53 7.97 -59.22 -23.36
CA ALA A 53 8.51 -58.43 -22.25
C ALA A 53 9.91 -58.91 -21.86
N GLY A 54 10.93 -58.05 -21.99
CA GLY A 54 12.23 -58.19 -21.33
C GLY A 54 12.26 -57.41 -20.00
N PRO A 55 13.09 -57.80 -19.02
CA PRO A 55 13.12 -57.14 -17.72
C PRO A 55 13.81 -55.78 -17.83
N VAL A 56 13.07 -54.71 -17.55
CA VAL A 56 13.64 -53.36 -17.39
C VAL A 56 14.27 -53.27 -16.01
N VAL A 57 15.60 -53.26 -15.96
CA VAL A 57 16.38 -52.99 -14.75
C VAL A 57 16.16 -51.52 -14.35
N VAL A 58 15.47 -51.29 -13.24
CA VAL A 58 15.31 -49.95 -12.64
C VAL A 58 16.55 -49.66 -11.78
N SER A 59 17.57 -49.02 -12.37
CA SER A 59 18.62 -48.39 -11.59
C SER A 59 18.06 -47.14 -10.91
N ARG A 60 17.81 -47.20 -9.60
CA ARG A 60 17.61 -46.00 -8.77
C ARG A 60 18.96 -45.32 -8.56
N THR A 61 19.25 -44.31 -9.35
CA THR A 61 20.25 -43.29 -8.97
C THR A 61 19.68 -42.51 -7.79
N VAL A 62 20.29 -42.68 -6.62
CA VAL A 62 20.09 -41.81 -5.46
C VAL A 62 20.74 -40.48 -5.81
N GLU A 63 19.94 -39.48 -6.17
CA GLU A 63 20.42 -38.10 -6.29
C GLU A 63 20.64 -37.55 -4.88
N THR A 64 21.91 -37.38 -4.53
CA THR A 64 22.37 -36.63 -3.36
C THR A 64 21.91 -35.17 -3.51
N PRO A 65 21.36 -34.51 -2.48
CA PRO A 65 20.89 -33.14 -2.60
C PRO A 65 22.08 -32.20 -2.81
N THR A 66 22.28 -31.77 -4.06
CA THR A 66 23.22 -30.70 -4.38
C THR A 66 22.71 -29.41 -3.74
N THR A 67 23.53 -28.83 -2.86
CA THR A 67 23.33 -27.47 -2.34
C THR A 67 23.29 -26.50 -3.51
N ASP A 68 22.09 -26.05 -3.83
CA ASP A 68 21.76 -25.23 -4.98
C ASP A 68 22.36 -23.83 -4.80
N HIS A 69 23.54 -23.61 -5.38
CA HIS A 69 24.16 -22.29 -5.43
C HIS A 69 23.33 -21.40 -6.35
N LEU A 70 22.50 -20.55 -5.73
CA LEU A 70 21.62 -19.60 -6.43
C LEU A 70 22.38 -18.82 -7.50
N LYS A 71 21.92 -18.90 -8.75
CA LYS A 71 22.50 -18.13 -9.86
C LYS A 71 22.32 -16.63 -9.58
N ALA A 72 23.26 -15.80 -10.01
CA ALA A 72 23.27 -14.36 -9.71
C ALA A 72 21.96 -13.61 -10.08
N GLY A 73 21.17 -14.12 -11.04
CA GLY A 73 19.82 -13.60 -11.37
C GLY A 73 18.68 -14.10 -10.46
N GLU A 74 18.79 -15.30 -9.90
CA GLU A 74 17.79 -15.88 -8.99
C GLU A 74 17.83 -15.21 -7.62
N THR A 75 19.02 -14.85 -7.13
CA THR A 75 19.21 -14.11 -5.88
C THR A 75 18.57 -12.71 -5.96
N ALA A 76 18.77 -11.99 -7.06
CA ALA A 76 18.15 -10.69 -7.28
C ALA A 76 16.61 -10.78 -7.34
N SER A 77 16.08 -11.84 -7.98
CA SER A 77 14.65 -12.13 -7.99
C SER A 77 14.11 -12.40 -6.57
N ARG A 78 14.83 -13.19 -5.76
CA ARG A 78 14.42 -13.50 -4.39
C ARG A 78 14.45 -12.28 -3.46
N ILE A 79 15.45 -11.40 -3.59
CA ILE A 79 15.50 -10.14 -2.83
C ILE A 79 14.30 -9.26 -3.20
N ALA A 80 13.97 -9.15 -4.49
CA ALA A 80 12.81 -8.41 -4.94
C ALA A 80 11.50 -8.99 -4.38
N ASP A 81 11.38 -10.32 -4.32
CA ASP A 81 10.22 -11.00 -3.75
C ASP A 81 10.08 -10.72 -2.26
N TYR A 82 11.16 -10.80 -1.46
CA TYR A 82 11.09 -10.44 -0.04
C TYR A 82 10.84 -8.94 0.17
N ALA A 83 11.41 -8.08 -0.67
CA ALA A 83 11.14 -6.65 -0.58
C ALA A 83 9.66 -6.31 -0.88
N GLU A 84 9.03 -7.05 -1.79
CA GLU A 84 7.59 -6.94 -2.06
C GLU A 84 6.76 -7.53 -0.92
N LEU A 85 7.11 -8.73 -0.42
CA LEU A 85 6.46 -9.42 0.70
C LEU A 85 6.38 -8.52 1.95
N PHE A 86 7.50 -7.90 2.31
CA PHE A 86 7.60 -7.01 3.48
C PHE A 86 7.16 -5.57 3.19
N LYS A 87 6.68 -5.29 1.97
CA LYS A 87 6.23 -3.97 1.50
C LYS A 87 7.19 -2.86 1.92
N THR A 88 8.49 -3.03 1.65
CA THR A 88 9.59 -2.15 2.16
C THR A 88 9.31 -0.66 2.02
N ARG A 89 8.68 -0.22 0.92
CA ARG A 89 8.32 1.19 0.72
C ARG A 89 7.25 1.70 1.68
N VAL A 90 6.25 0.88 1.99
CA VAL A 90 5.20 1.23 2.98
C VAL A 90 5.82 1.20 4.38
N THR A 91 6.61 0.18 4.69
CA THR A 91 7.35 0.06 5.95
C THR A 91 8.30 1.24 6.16
N ALA A 92 8.98 1.73 5.12
CA ALA A 92 9.83 2.91 5.21
C ALA A 92 9.05 4.18 5.61
N MET A 93 7.82 4.35 5.11
CA MET A 93 6.96 5.46 5.53
C MET A 93 6.47 5.31 6.98
N VAL A 94 6.17 4.08 7.40
CA VAL A 94 5.86 3.78 8.81
C VAL A 94 7.05 4.14 9.71
N VAL A 95 8.27 3.75 9.31
CA VAL A 95 9.50 4.08 10.05
C VAL A 95 9.74 5.60 10.07
N LEU A 96 9.56 6.29 8.94
CA LEU A 96 9.75 7.75 8.85
C LEU A 96 8.78 8.51 9.78
N THR A 97 7.51 8.12 9.76
CA THR A 97 6.49 8.74 10.61
C THR A 97 6.68 8.40 12.09
N ALA A 98 7.09 7.17 12.41
CA ALA A 98 7.50 6.79 13.76
C ALA A 98 8.73 7.60 14.24
N TRP A 99 9.69 7.84 13.36
CA TRP A 99 10.85 8.67 13.67
C TRP A 99 10.46 10.10 14.04
N ALA A 100 9.54 10.73 13.29
CA ALA A 100 9.03 12.06 13.65
C ALA A 100 8.43 12.07 15.07
N GLY A 101 7.66 11.05 15.43
CA GLY A 101 7.12 10.90 16.79
C GLY A 101 8.19 10.71 17.87
N PHE A 102 9.17 9.84 17.61
CA PHE A 102 10.29 9.60 18.53
C PHE A 102 11.13 10.86 18.73
N TYR A 103 11.41 11.59 17.65
CA TYR A 103 12.17 12.84 17.66
C TYR A 103 11.49 13.87 18.56
N LEU A 104 10.19 14.12 18.36
CA LEU A 104 9.44 15.09 19.16
C LEU A 104 9.29 14.65 20.62
N GLY A 105 9.08 13.35 20.86
CA GLY A 105 9.05 12.80 22.22
C GLY A 105 10.40 12.92 22.94
N SER A 106 11.51 12.73 22.23
CA SER A 106 12.86 12.89 22.79
C SER A 106 13.15 14.34 23.16
N LEU A 107 12.85 15.29 22.26
CA LEU A 107 12.98 16.72 22.52
C LEU A 107 12.19 17.14 23.76
N ARG A 108 10.95 16.68 23.89
CA ARG A 108 10.11 16.98 25.05
C ARG A 108 10.66 16.43 26.37
N SER A 109 11.54 15.43 26.31
CA SER A 109 12.21 14.84 27.47
C SER A 109 13.51 15.55 27.83
N GLY A 110 13.98 16.50 27.01
CA GLY A 110 15.32 17.08 27.15
C GLY A 110 16.45 16.11 26.84
N VAL A 111 16.14 14.96 26.20
CA VAL A 111 17.14 13.96 25.82
C VAL A 111 17.45 14.12 24.33
N SER A 112 18.70 13.89 23.94
CA SER A 112 19.12 13.92 22.54
C SER A 112 18.18 13.06 21.68
N SER A 113 17.76 13.58 20.54
CA SER A 113 16.93 12.83 19.59
C SER A 113 17.72 11.73 18.85
N MET A 114 19.05 11.78 18.89
CA MET A 114 19.95 10.78 18.31
C MET A 114 20.52 9.84 19.38
N GLN A 115 19.64 9.16 20.11
CA GLN A 115 20.05 8.11 21.04
C GLN A 115 20.41 6.82 20.30
N PRO A 116 21.35 6.00 20.80
CA PRO A 116 21.66 4.69 20.23
C PRO A 116 20.42 3.79 20.10
N GLY A 117 19.45 3.92 21.02
CA GLY A 117 18.20 3.17 20.99
C GLY A 117 17.26 3.54 19.84
N LEU A 118 17.43 4.70 19.18
CA LEU A 118 16.57 5.15 18.08
C LEU A 118 16.51 4.13 16.94
N ILE A 119 17.67 3.67 16.47
CA ILE A 119 17.74 2.75 15.32
C ILE A 119 17.03 1.44 15.64
N ALA A 120 17.28 0.90 16.83
CA ALA A 120 16.65 -0.35 17.26
C ALA A 120 15.13 -0.20 17.49
N VAL A 121 14.65 0.95 18.00
CA VAL A 121 13.22 1.26 18.08
C VAL A 121 12.59 1.30 16.69
N LEU A 122 13.18 2.06 15.77
CA LEU A 122 12.68 2.20 14.41
C LEU A 122 12.68 0.86 13.66
N LEU A 123 13.74 0.07 13.84
CA LEU A 123 13.83 -1.28 13.31
C LEU A 123 12.74 -2.18 13.92
N GLY A 124 12.51 -2.12 15.23
CA GLY A 124 11.48 -2.90 15.91
C GLY A 124 10.08 -2.61 15.37
N ILE A 125 9.70 -1.32 15.26
CA ILE A 125 8.42 -0.90 14.65
C ILE A 125 8.35 -1.35 13.18
N GLY A 126 9.44 -1.18 12.43
CA GLY A 126 9.54 -1.59 11.03
C GLY A 126 9.36 -3.09 10.83
N LEU A 127 9.96 -3.93 11.68
CA LEU A 127 9.86 -5.39 11.63
C LEU A 127 8.43 -5.84 11.93
N VAL A 128 7.77 -5.32 12.97
CA VAL A 128 6.36 -5.65 13.24
C VAL A 128 5.46 -5.22 12.07
N SER A 129 5.70 -4.04 11.50
CA SER A 129 4.96 -3.56 10.32
C SER A 129 5.18 -4.45 9.10
N ALA A 130 6.43 -4.85 8.83
CA ALA A 130 6.80 -5.75 7.73
C ALA A 130 6.18 -7.14 7.88
N GLY A 131 6.25 -7.74 9.08
CA GLY A 131 5.59 -9.02 9.37
C GLY A 131 4.08 -8.92 9.21
N SER A 132 3.46 -7.84 9.70
CA SER A 132 2.01 -7.60 9.52
C SER A 132 1.63 -7.43 8.04
N ALA A 133 2.48 -6.77 7.25
CA ALA A 133 2.29 -6.62 5.80
C ALA A 133 2.33 -7.96 5.06
N ALA A 134 3.26 -8.84 5.44
CA ALA A 134 3.36 -10.19 4.90
C ALA A 134 2.15 -11.05 5.31
N LEU A 135 1.73 -11.03 6.58
CA LEU A 135 0.49 -11.71 7.01
C LEU A 135 -0.74 -11.22 6.25
N ASN A 136 -0.85 -9.92 6.00
CA ASN A 136 -1.92 -9.36 5.18
C ASN A 136 -1.91 -9.92 3.74
N GLU A 137 -0.74 -10.03 3.10
CA GLU A 137 -0.66 -10.67 1.78
C GLU A 137 -1.06 -12.16 1.82
N ALA A 138 -0.76 -12.86 2.91
CA ALA A 138 -1.12 -14.27 3.05
C ALA A 138 -2.64 -14.45 3.13
N ILE A 139 -3.33 -13.58 3.87
CA ILE A 139 -4.80 -13.57 3.93
C ILE A 139 -5.41 -13.16 2.58
N GLU A 140 -4.82 -12.19 1.88
CA GLU A 140 -5.38 -11.62 0.66
C GLU A 140 -4.97 -12.31 -0.64
N HIS A 141 -4.13 -13.37 -0.60
CA HIS A 141 -3.52 -13.99 -1.78
C HIS A 141 -4.52 -14.26 -2.94
N ARG A 142 -5.74 -14.73 -2.63
CA ARG A 142 -6.78 -15.01 -3.65
C ARG A 142 -7.40 -13.74 -4.24
N SER A 143 -7.64 -12.72 -3.42
CA SER A 143 -8.18 -11.44 -3.89
C SER A 143 -7.13 -10.65 -4.66
N ASP A 144 -5.88 -10.72 -4.24
CA ASP A 144 -4.75 -10.11 -4.93
C ASP A 144 -4.53 -10.69 -6.32
N ALA A 145 -4.68 -12.01 -6.50
CA ALA A 145 -4.60 -12.66 -7.80
C ALA A 145 -5.62 -12.11 -8.83
N ARG A 146 -6.72 -11.50 -8.37
CA ARG A 146 -7.78 -10.93 -9.23
C ARG A 146 -7.57 -9.46 -9.60
N MET A 147 -6.54 -8.81 -9.04
CA MET A 147 -6.24 -7.40 -9.28
C MET A 147 -4.99 -7.23 -10.13
N ARG A 148 -5.07 -6.46 -11.22
CA ARG A 148 -3.93 -6.19 -12.13
C ARG A 148 -2.70 -5.67 -11.40
N ARG A 149 -2.91 -4.88 -10.36
CA ARG A 149 -1.85 -4.27 -9.55
C ARG A 149 -1.15 -5.26 -8.61
N THR A 150 -1.87 -6.24 -8.06
CA THR A 150 -1.37 -7.10 -6.97
C THR A 150 -1.26 -8.57 -7.34
N ALA A 151 -1.70 -8.97 -8.54
CA ALA A 151 -1.58 -10.34 -9.03
C ALA A 151 -0.14 -10.86 -9.12
N ARG A 152 0.85 -9.96 -9.19
CA ARG A 152 2.28 -10.32 -9.20
C ARG A 152 2.91 -10.41 -7.82
N ARG A 153 2.17 -10.20 -6.72
CA ARG A 153 2.70 -10.34 -5.36
C ARG A 153 3.24 -11.76 -5.13
N PRO A 154 4.30 -11.92 -4.32
CA PRO A 154 4.97 -13.21 -4.15
C PRO A 154 4.04 -14.36 -3.74
N MET A 155 3.12 -14.13 -2.80
CA MET A 155 2.17 -15.18 -2.36
C MET A 155 0.94 -15.32 -3.26
N ALA A 156 0.50 -14.25 -3.91
CA ALA A 156 -0.61 -14.31 -4.87
C ALA A 156 -0.21 -15.09 -6.15
N SER A 157 1.05 -14.99 -6.56
CA SER A 157 1.62 -15.66 -7.73
C SER A 157 2.28 -17.01 -7.41
N GLY A 158 2.32 -17.42 -6.14
CA GLY A 158 2.91 -18.69 -5.71
C GLY A 158 4.44 -18.73 -5.68
N ARG A 159 5.15 -17.62 -5.93
CA ARG A 159 6.62 -17.55 -5.83
C ARG A 159 7.13 -17.75 -4.40
N ILE A 160 6.32 -17.39 -3.40
CA ILE A 160 6.55 -17.71 -1.99
C ILE A 160 5.37 -18.54 -1.48
N GLY A 161 5.65 -19.72 -0.92
CA GLY A 161 4.63 -20.59 -0.34
C GLY A 161 3.99 -19.98 0.92
N LEU A 162 2.69 -20.26 1.14
CA LEU A 162 1.93 -19.68 2.25
C LEU A 162 2.51 -20.04 3.62
N VAL A 163 2.91 -21.30 3.84
CA VAL A 163 3.50 -21.74 5.11
C VAL A 163 4.78 -20.97 5.41
N HIS A 164 5.70 -20.90 4.44
CA HIS A 164 6.95 -20.14 4.56
C HIS A 164 6.68 -18.65 4.82
N GLY A 165 5.80 -18.04 4.04
CA GLY A 165 5.45 -16.63 4.16
C GLY A 165 4.86 -16.30 5.54
N VAL A 166 3.95 -17.12 6.06
CA VAL A 166 3.33 -16.93 7.37
C VAL A 166 4.34 -17.16 8.50
N SER A 167 5.11 -18.24 8.46
CA SER A 167 6.12 -18.54 9.49
C SER A 167 7.17 -17.43 9.57
N LEU A 168 7.67 -16.97 8.42
CA LEU A 168 8.62 -15.86 8.36
C LEU A 168 7.99 -14.55 8.88
N ALA A 169 6.75 -14.26 8.49
CA ALA A 169 6.06 -13.05 8.92
C ALA A 169 5.86 -13.00 10.45
N LEU A 170 5.48 -14.13 11.06
CA LEU A 170 5.35 -14.27 12.51
C LEU A 170 6.70 -14.12 13.21
N ALA A 171 7.75 -14.77 12.70
CA ALA A 171 9.10 -14.66 13.26
C ALA A 171 9.62 -13.22 13.22
N VAL A 172 9.44 -12.52 12.10
CA VAL A 172 9.85 -11.12 11.93
C VAL A 172 9.06 -10.19 12.86
N ALA A 173 7.74 -10.39 12.98
CA ALA A 173 6.94 -9.60 13.91
C ALA A 173 7.32 -9.85 15.38
N ALA A 174 7.55 -11.11 15.77
CA ALA A 174 7.99 -11.46 17.11
C ALA A 174 9.37 -10.87 17.44
N ALA A 175 10.32 -10.95 16.50
CA ALA A 175 11.64 -10.33 16.66
C ALA A 175 11.55 -8.80 16.83
N GLY A 176 10.72 -8.13 16.02
CA GLY A 176 10.47 -6.70 16.15
C GLY A 176 9.87 -6.32 17.50
N ALA A 177 8.90 -7.09 18.00
CA ALA A 177 8.30 -6.87 19.31
C ALA A 177 9.28 -7.12 20.46
N GLY A 178 10.10 -8.17 20.38
CA GLY A 178 11.16 -8.45 21.35
C GLY A 178 12.21 -7.33 21.40
N LEU A 179 12.59 -6.80 20.23
CA LEU A 179 13.49 -5.65 20.13
C LEU A 179 12.89 -4.40 20.80
N LEU A 180 11.60 -4.13 20.61
CA LEU A 180 10.91 -3.01 21.26
C LEU A 180 10.79 -3.20 22.78
N LEU A 181 10.55 -4.42 23.23
CA LEU A 181 10.48 -4.72 24.67
C LEU A 181 11.83 -4.47 25.35
N HIS A 182 12.93 -4.85 24.69
CA HIS A 182 14.28 -4.68 25.22
C HIS A 182 14.78 -3.23 25.12
N GLN A 183 14.58 -2.57 23.97
CA GLN A 183 15.18 -1.27 23.69
C GLN A 183 14.32 -0.07 24.10
N ALA A 184 13.00 -0.23 24.07
CA ALA A 184 12.04 0.84 24.34
C ALA A 184 11.32 0.58 25.67
N ASN A 185 10.14 -0.02 25.61
CA ASN A 185 9.31 -0.33 26.76
C ASN A 185 8.19 -1.31 26.35
N ALA A 186 7.60 -1.97 27.35
CA ALA A 186 6.53 -2.93 27.15
C ALA A 186 5.29 -2.32 26.47
N LEU A 187 4.96 -1.05 26.79
CA LEU A 187 3.80 -0.37 26.22
C LEU A 187 3.94 -0.19 24.70
N THR A 188 5.09 0.25 24.22
CA THR A 188 5.38 0.34 22.78
C THR A 188 5.29 -1.02 22.10
N ALA A 189 5.87 -2.08 22.68
CA ALA A 189 5.84 -3.42 22.12
C ALA A 189 4.40 -3.94 21.98
N ILE A 190 3.59 -3.84 23.05
CA ILE A 190 2.19 -4.28 23.09
C ILE A 190 1.36 -3.50 22.08
N LEU A 191 1.46 -2.17 22.05
CA LEU A 191 0.69 -1.34 21.13
C LEU A 191 1.10 -1.58 19.67
N THR A 192 2.37 -1.84 19.39
CA THR A 192 2.85 -2.16 18.04
C THR A 192 2.28 -3.50 17.56
N LEU A 193 2.27 -4.52 18.43
CA LEU A 193 1.63 -5.81 18.13
C LEU A 193 0.11 -5.68 17.97
N ALA A 194 -0.56 -4.94 18.86
CA ALA A 194 -2.00 -4.69 18.76
C ALA A 194 -2.36 -3.93 17.47
N THR A 195 -1.50 -3.01 17.04
CA THR A 195 -1.61 -2.31 15.75
C THR A 195 -1.54 -3.30 14.58
N GLY A 196 -0.53 -4.18 14.57
CA GLY A 196 -0.40 -5.23 13.56
C GLY A 196 -1.58 -6.21 13.56
N ALA A 197 -2.01 -6.65 14.75
CA ALA A 197 -3.15 -7.55 14.91
C ALA A 197 -4.46 -6.90 14.41
N THR A 198 -4.71 -5.63 14.74
CA THR A 198 -5.89 -4.90 14.23
C THR A 198 -5.85 -4.79 12.71
N TYR A 199 -4.69 -4.51 12.13
CA TYR A 199 -4.51 -4.47 10.68
C TYR A 199 -4.78 -5.83 10.00
N VAL A 200 -4.22 -6.91 10.54
CA VAL A 200 -4.29 -8.25 9.93
C VAL A 200 -5.63 -8.94 10.22
N LEU A 201 -6.10 -8.93 11.47
CA LEU A 201 -7.23 -9.73 11.92
C LEU A 201 -8.58 -9.01 11.81
N ILE A 202 -8.58 -7.67 11.89
CA ILE A 202 -9.81 -6.88 11.86
C ILE A 202 -9.96 -6.20 10.49
N TYR A 203 -9.04 -5.31 10.13
CA TYR A 203 -9.14 -4.53 8.90
C TYR A 203 -9.13 -5.40 7.63
N THR A 204 -8.19 -6.35 7.54
CA THR A 204 -8.01 -7.15 6.32
C THR A 204 -9.28 -7.92 5.89
N PRO A 205 -9.93 -8.72 6.74
CA PRO A 205 -11.17 -9.41 6.36
C PRO A 205 -12.33 -8.43 6.15
N LEU A 206 -12.37 -7.32 6.89
CA LEU A 206 -13.47 -6.35 6.84
C LEU A 206 -13.61 -5.68 5.46
N LYS A 207 -12.51 -5.55 4.71
CA LYS A 207 -12.48 -5.02 3.32
C LYS A 207 -13.47 -5.69 2.36
N SER A 208 -13.74 -6.98 2.56
CA SER A 208 -14.69 -7.74 1.74
C SER A 208 -16.14 -7.64 2.23
N ARG A 209 -16.36 -7.13 3.45
CA ARG A 209 -17.64 -7.18 4.15
C ARG A 209 -18.36 -5.84 4.17
N THR A 210 -17.65 -4.74 4.42
CA THR A 210 -18.22 -3.40 4.60
C THR A 210 -17.27 -2.29 4.17
N THR A 211 -17.82 -1.14 3.78
CA THR A 211 -17.09 0.10 3.49
C THR A 211 -16.40 0.68 4.73
N LEU A 212 -16.86 0.33 5.94
CA LEU A 212 -16.24 0.73 7.21
C LEU A 212 -14.81 0.24 7.38
N ALA A 213 -14.36 -0.71 6.55
CA ALA A 213 -12.97 -1.15 6.54
C ALA A 213 -11.98 0.02 6.40
N THR A 214 -12.27 1.03 5.59
CA THR A 214 -11.38 2.20 5.44
C THR A 214 -11.20 2.95 6.75
N PHE A 215 -12.31 3.22 7.47
CA PHE A 215 -12.28 3.89 8.76
C PHE A 215 -11.57 3.06 9.85
N ILE A 216 -11.88 1.75 9.94
CA ILE A 216 -11.21 0.89 10.93
C ILE A 216 -9.72 0.71 10.59
N GLY A 217 -9.36 0.64 9.31
CA GLY A 217 -7.97 0.57 8.85
C GLY A 217 -7.18 1.86 9.08
N ALA A 218 -7.86 2.99 9.24
CA ALA A 218 -7.23 4.28 9.51
C ALA A 218 -6.52 4.32 10.88
N PHE A 219 -7.04 3.57 11.87
CA PHE A 219 -6.42 3.47 13.20
C PHE A 219 -5.00 2.91 13.13
N PRO A 220 -4.74 1.68 12.66
CA PRO A 220 -3.38 1.16 12.61
C PRO A 220 -2.47 1.95 11.67
N GLY A 221 -3.02 2.58 10.62
CA GLY A 221 -2.27 3.46 9.72
C GLY A 221 -1.73 4.73 10.41
N ALA A 222 -2.40 5.22 11.45
CA ALA A 222 -2.06 6.44 12.18
C ALA A 222 -1.21 6.21 13.44
N MET A 223 -1.06 4.96 13.87
CA MET A 223 -0.27 4.59 15.05
C MET A 223 1.23 4.93 15.00
N PRO A 224 1.95 4.90 13.85
CA PRO A 224 3.41 5.01 13.86
C PRO A 224 4.00 6.20 14.64
N PRO A 225 3.59 7.48 14.44
CA PRO A 225 4.15 8.60 15.20
C PRO A 225 3.80 8.53 16.68
N LEU A 226 2.62 8.03 17.05
CA LEU A 226 2.26 7.78 18.44
C LEU A 226 3.16 6.72 19.07
N LEU A 227 3.41 5.61 18.38
CA LEU A 227 4.33 4.55 18.83
C LEU A 227 5.75 5.08 19.00
N GLY A 228 6.23 5.91 18.08
CA GLY A 228 7.53 6.57 18.18
C GLY A 228 7.64 7.47 19.42
N TRP A 229 6.61 8.29 19.68
CA TRP A 229 6.56 9.12 20.89
C TRP A 229 6.57 8.29 22.17
N ILE A 230 5.73 7.25 22.23
CA ILE A 230 5.66 6.35 23.40
C ILE A 230 6.98 5.60 23.59
N ALA A 231 7.68 5.25 22.51
CA ALA A 231 8.99 4.62 22.61
C ALA A 231 10.02 5.53 23.29
N ALA A 232 9.98 6.85 23.02
CA ALA A 232 10.85 7.82 23.67
C ALA A 232 10.39 8.19 25.09
N ARG A 233 9.08 8.19 25.37
CA ARG A 233 8.49 8.74 26.61
C ARG A 233 8.01 7.72 27.63
N GLY A 234 7.77 6.48 27.20
CA GLY A 234 7.19 5.41 28.00
C GLY A 234 5.72 5.57 28.37
N ARG A 235 5.01 6.58 27.82
CA ARG A 235 3.60 6.87 28.14
C ARG A 235 2.87 7.55 27.00
N ILE A 236 1.54 7.50 27.03
CA ILE A 236 0.67 8.22 26.10
C ILE A 236 0.44 9.64 26.63
N GLU A 237 0.69 10.64 25.80
CA GLU A 237 0.50 12.06 26.13
C GLU A 237 -0.30 12.74 25.01
N TRP A 238 -0.99 13.84 25.33
CA TRP A 238 -1.77 14.61 24.34
C TRP A 238 -0.98 15.00 23.08
N PRO A 239 0.30 15.42 23.17
CA PRO A 239 1.14 15.61 22.00
C PRO A 239 1.21 14.40 21.06
N ALA A 240 1.35 13.20 21.62
CA ALA A 240 1.43 11.96 20.86
C ALA A 240 0.09 11.65 20.16
N VAL A 241 -1.02 11.88 20.87
CA VAL A 241 -2.38 11.73 20.34
C VAL A 241 -2.64 12.73 19.21
N ALA A 242 -2.10 13.95 19.28
CA ALA A 242 -2.19 14.91 18.19
C ALA A 242 -1.46 14.43 16.92
N LEU A 243 -0.28 13.81 17.05
CA LEU A 243 0.42 13.21 15.90
C LEU A 243 -0.35 12.04 15.29
N PHE A 244 -0.97 11.21 16.14
CA PHE A 244 -1.91 10.18 15.70
C PHE A 244 -3.07 10.80 14.92
N ALA A 245 -3.74 11.81 15.48
CA ALA A 245 -4.87 12.48 14.85
C ALA A 245 -4.50 13.09 13.49
N LEU A 246 -3.30 13.65 13.38
CA LEU A 246 -2.77 14.25 12.16
C LEU A 246 -2.69 13.22 11.02
N LEU A 247 -2.09 12.05 11.25
CA LEU A 247 -2.08 10.98 10.26
C LEU A 247 -3.46 10.36 10.06
N PHE A 248 -4.23 10.24 11.14
CA PHE A 248 -5.56 9.64 11.12
C PHE A 248 -6.47 10.40 10.15
N VAL A 249 -6.54 11.71 10.27
CA VAL A 249 -7.41 12.57 9.46
C VAL A 249 -6.85 12.75 8.04
N TRP A 250 -5.54 12.92 7.89
CA TRP A 250 -4.90 13.15 6.59
C TRP A 250 -5.18 12.04 5.58
N GLN A 251 -5.27 10.78 6.01
CA GLN A 251 -5.36 9.66 5.07
C GLN A 251 -6.72 9.54 4.37
N PHE A 252 -7.80 10.16 4.86
CA PHE A 252 -9.14 9.95 4.29
C PHE A 252 -9.31 10.53 2.88
N PRO A 253 -9.00 11.82 2.60
CA PRO A 253 -9.09 12.31 1.23
C PRO A 253 -8.08 11.59 0.30
N HIS A 254 -6.91 11.19 0.83
CA HIS A 254 -5.94 10.34 0.14
C HIS A 254 -6.53 8.98 -0.26
N PHE A 255 -7.19 8.29 0.67
CA PHE A 255 -7.81 6.99 0.44
C PHE A 255 -9.00 7.08 -0.51
N MET A 256 -9.82 8.11 -0.42
CA MET A 256 -10.93 8.32 -1.35
C MET A 256 -10.45 8.55 -2.78
N ALA A 257 -9.36 9.30 -2.97
CA ALA A 257 -8.73 9.47 -4.28
C ALA A 257 -8.24 8.12 -4.87
N ILE A 258 -7.59 7.28 -4.05
CA ILE A 258 -7.13 5.95 -4.47
C ILE A 258 -8.31 5.02 -4.75
N ALA A 259 -9.32 5.02 -3.88
CA ALA A 259 -10.51 4.21 -4.02
C ALA A 259 -11.23 4.52 -5.34
N TRP A 260 -11.32 5.80 -5.70
CA TRP A 260 -11.88 6.24 -6.98
C TRP A 260 -11.04 5.77 -8.17
N LEU A 261 -9.72 5.97 -8.12
CA LEU A 261 -8.81 5.65 -9.23
C LEU A 261 -8.78 4.15 -9.57
N TYR A 262 -8.94 3.29 -8.57
CA TYR A 262 -8.86 1.84 -8.70
C TYR A 262 -10.19 1.11 -8.41
N ARG A 263 -11.32 1.81 -8.45
CA ARG A 263 -12.64 1.24 -8.14
C ARG A 263 -12.96 0.00 -8.95
N GLU A 264 -12.60 -0.03 -10.23
CA GLU A 264 -12.85 -1.18 -11.10
C GLU A 264 -12.02 -2.40 -10.68
N ASP A 265 -10.78 -2.20 -10.22
CA ASP A 265 -9.92 -3.28 -9.73
C ASP A 265 -10.45 -3.83 -8.40
N TYR A 266 -10.91 -2.96 -7.50
CA TYR A 266 -11.51 -3.36 -6.22
C TYR A 266 -12.80 -4.16 -6.43
N GLY A 267 -13.66 -3.71 -7.35
CA GLY A 267 -14.90 -4.43 -7.71
C GLY A 267 -14.63 -5.86 -8.20
N ARG A 268 -13.63 -6.05 -9.09
CA ARG A 268 -13.25 -7.39 -9.58
C ARG A 268 -12.73 -8.32 -8.49
N ALA A 269 -12.12 -7.77 -7.44
CA ALA A 269 -11.63 -8.53 -6.30
C ALA A 269 -12.68 -8.75 -5.19
N GLY A 270 -13.90 -8.22 -5.35
CA GLY A 270 -14.95 -8.28 -4.32
C GLY A 270 -14.64 -7.42 -3.09
N ILE A 271 -13.80 -6.38 -3.24
CA ILE A 271 -13.47 -5.44 -2.17
C ILE A 271 -14.49 -4.32 -2.17
N LYS A 272 -15.16 -4.11 -1.03
CA LYS A 272 -16.26 -3.15 -0.87
C LYS A 272 -15.74 -1.77 -0.47
N MET A 273 -15.08 -1.08 -1.40
CA MET A 273 -14.75 0.34 -1.22
C MET A 273 -15.99 1.21 -1.43
N LEU A 274 -16.03 2.39 -0.80
CA LEU A 274 -17.15 3.32 -0.92
C LEU A 274 -17.56 3.62 -2.39
N PRO A 275 -16.64 3.95 -3.32
CA PRO A 275 -17.00 4.19 -4.72
C PRO A 275 -17.34 2.92 -5.53
N VAL A 276 -17.17 1.73 -4.95
CA VAL A 276 -17.65 0.46 -5.53
C VAL A 276 -19.09 0.20 -5.13
N VAL A 277 -19.44 0.50 -3.88
CA VAL A 277 -20.79 0.32 -3.34
C VAL A 277 -21.72 1.46 -3.77
N GLN A 278 -21.21 2.69 -3.84
CA GLN A 278 -21.91 3.91 -4.23
C GLN A 278 -21.15 4.60 -5.38
N PRO A 279 -21.45 4.22 -6.64
CA PRO A 279 -20.64 4.61 -7.80
C PRO A 279 -20.88 6.05 -8.30
N ASP A 280 -21.94 6.71 -7.81
CA ASP A 280 -22.26 8.12 -8.06
C ASP A 280 -21.19 9.08 -7.52
N GLY A 281 -20.43 8.64 -6.53
CA GLY A 281 -19.28 9.35 -5.96
C GLY A 281 -19.63 10.42 -4.94
N ALA A 282 -20.91 10.72 -4.72
CA ALA A 282 -21.33 11.76 -3.77
C ALA A 282 -20.84 11.46 -2.35
N SER A 283 -21.00 10.22 -1.88
CA SER A 283 -20.49 9.80 -0.57
C SER A 283 -18.96 9.79 -0.48
N THR A 284 -18.28 9.41 -1.56
CA THR A 284 -16.81 9.43 -1.64
C THR A 284 -16.27 10.86 -1.52
N VAL A 285 -16.93 11.82 -2.18
CA VAL A 285 -16.62 13.25 -2.08
C VAL A 285 -16.94 13.79 -0.69
N ALA A 286 -18.11 13.44 -0.13
CA ALA A 286 -18.52 13.89 1.18
C ALA A 286 -17.52 13.46 2.27
N GLU A 287 -17.12 12.18 2.29
CA GLU A 287 -16.13 11.69 3.25
C GLU A 287 -14.79 12.39 3.07
N ALA A 288 -14.30 12.53 1.82
CA ALA A 288 -13.05 13.26 1.55
C ALA A 288 -13.12 14.72 2.06
N LEU A 289 -14.21 15.43 1.78
CA LEU A 289 -14.38 16.82 2.20
C LEU A 289 -14.48 16.98 3.71
N THR A 290 -15.24 16.12 4.39
CA THR A 290 -15.35 16.15 5.86
C THR A 290 -13.97 16.07 6.51
N TYR A 291 -13.14 15.11 6.11
CA TYR A 291 -11.81 14.97 6.69
C TYR A 291 -10.82 16.04 6.22
N ALA A 292 -10.95 16.58 5.00
CA ALA A 292 -10.13 17.71 4.57
C ALA A 292 -10.43 18.99 5.38
N VAL A 293 -11.70 19.22 5.75
CA VAL A 293 -12.09 20.32 6.65
C VAL A 293 -11.56 20.07 8.05
N LEU A 294 -11.70 18.85 8.59
CA LEU A 294 -11.15 18.48 9.90
C LEU A 294 -9.62 18.59 9.95
N MET A 295 -8.94 18.39 8.81
CA MET A 295 -7.49 18.51 8.73
C MET A 295 -6.99 19.91 9.12
N VAL A 296 -7.76 20.97 8.82
CA VAL A 296 -7.37 22.35 9.13
C VAL A 296 -7.13 22.55 10.63
N PRO A 297 -8.11 22.37 11.54
CA PRO A 297 -7.87 22.51 12.97
C PRO A 297 -6.91 21.44 13.53
N VAL A 298 -6.95 20.21 13.01
CA VAL A 298 -6.07 19.13 13.49
C VAL A 298 -4.59 19.42 13.19
N SER A 299 -4.28 20.01 12.03
CA SER A 299 -2.92 20.40 11.66
C SER A 299 -2.32 21.47 12.59
N LEU A 300 -3.16 22.23 13.29
CA LEU A 300 -2.75 23.27 14.24
C LEU A 300 -2.60 22.77 15.68
N LEU A 301 -3.05 21.56 16.01
CA LEU A 301 -2.91 20.97 17.34
C LEU A 301 -1.47 21.00 17.89
N PRO A 302 -0.40 20.74 17.10
CA PRO A 302 0.96 20.84 17.61
C PRO A 302 1.35 22.23 18.12
N VAL A 303 0.75 23.30 17.58
CA VAL A 303 0.97 24.67 18.08
C VAL A 303 0.25 24.86 19.41
N PHE A 304 -1.02 24.47 19.50
CA PHE A 304 -1.81 24.60 20.73
C PHE A 304 -1.25 23.77 21.90
N LEU A 305 -0.67 22.61 21.59
CA LEU A 305 -0.02 21.74 22.57
C LEU A 305 1.45 22.13 22.85
N HIS A 306 1.92 23.25 22.31
CA HIS A 306 3.27 23.76 22.51
C HIS A 306 4.38 22.76 22.09
N ILE A 307 4.12 21.96 21.05
CA ILE A 307 5.08 21.06 20.41
C ILE A 307 5.82 21.80 19.29
N ALA A 308 5.15 22.77 18.65
CA ALA A 308 5.65 23.47 17.48
C ALA A 308 5.44 24.98 17.59
N GLY A 309 6.29 25.75 16.90
CA GLY A 309 6.18 27.20 16.83
C GLY A 309 5.11 27.71 15.85
N TRP A 310 4.95 29.04 15.84
CA TRP A 310 3.97 29.71 14.99
C TRP A 310 4.34 29.67 13.50
N TYR A 311 5.62 29.53 13.15
CA TYR A 311 6.07 29.33 11.77
C TYR A 311 5.52 28.01 11.21
N TYR A 312 5.57 26.92 11.99
CA TYR A 312 4.87 25.69 11.66
C TYR A 312 3.37 25.94 11.54
N GLY A 313 2.76 26.66 12.47
CA GLY A 313 1.31 26.97 12.43
C GLY A 313 0.86 27.64 11.13
N GLY A 314 1.57 28.68 10.68
CA GLY A 314 1.27 29.36 9.42
C GLY A 314 1.44 28.46 8.20
N ALA A 315 2.51 27.68 8.16
CA ALA A 315 2.77 26.76 7.06
C ALA A 315 1.78 25.57 7.04
N ALA A 316 1.43 25.02 8.19
CA ALA A 316 0.43 23.97 8.36
C ALA A 316 -0.95 24.45 7.90
N LEU A 317 -1.34 25.67 8.27
CA LEU A 317 -2.59 26.27 7.79
C LEU A 317 -2.60 26.39 6.27
N LEU A 318 -1.55 26.96 5.67
CA LEU A 318 -1.44 27.11 4.22
C LEU A 318 -1.53 25.75 3.50
N LEU A 319 -0.75 24.76 3.95
CA LEU A 319 -0.78 23.41 3.38
C LEU A 319 -2.18 22.80 3.49
N SER A 320 -2.86 22.97 4.63
CA SER A 320 -4.19 22.40 4.87
C SER A 320 -5.25 23.07 4.00
N LEU A 321 -5.14 24.37 3.77
CA LEU A 321 -6.03 25.09 2.84
C LEU A 321 -5.79 24.65 1.39
N VAL A 322 -4.54 24.45 0.97
CA VAL A 322 -4.24 23.88 -0.36
C VAL A 322 -4.81 22.47 -0.49
N TYR A 323 -4.64 21.63 0.53
CA TYR A 323 -5.16 20.26 0.51
C TYR A 323 -6.71 20.24 0.45
N LEU A 324 -7.36 21.13 1.21
CA LEU A 324 -8.80 21.35 1.17
C LEU A 324 -9.26 21.84 -0.21
N ALA A 325 -8.58 22.81 -0.82
CA ALA A 325 -8.92 23.33 -2.14
C ALA A 325 -8.86 22.23 -3.23
N TYR A 326 -7.85 21.36 -3.18
CA TYR A 326 -7.78 20.20 -4.09
C TYR A 326 -8.83 19.14 -3.78
N THR A 327 -9.28 19.02 -2.52
CA THR A 327 -10.38 18.13 -2.16
C THR A 327 -11.74 18.68 -2.64
N VAL A 328 -11.93 20.01 -2.61
CA VAL A 328 -13.08 20.68 -3.24
C VAL A 328 -13.07 20.46 -4.75
N ARG A 329 -11.90 20.59 -5.40
CA ARG A 329 -11.73 20.26 -6.82
C ARG A 329 -12.04 18.78 -7.11
N PHE A 330 -11.66 17.86 -6.22
CA PHE A 330 -12.03 16.45 -6.32
C PHE A 330 -13.54 16.24 -6.29
N GLY A 331 -14.32 17.13 -5.67
CA GLY A 331 -15.79 17.11 -5.74
C GLY A 331 -16.35 17.13 -7.17
N ARG A 332 -15.60 17.61 -8.15
CA ARG A 332 -16.02 17.63 -9.57
C ARG A 332 -16.12 16.25 -10.21
N ILE A 333 -15.69 15.17 -9.55
CA ILE A 333 -15.83 13.80 -10.07
C ILE A 333 -17.29 13.41 -10.33
N THR A 334 -18.24 13.97 -9.58
CA THR A 334 -19.67 13.67 -9.69
C THR A 334 -20.32 14.29 -10.93
N SER A 335 -19.69 15.32 -11.49
CA SER A 335 -20.17 16.06 -12.66
C SER A 335 -19.19 15.98 -13.83
N ALA A 336 -18.19 15.09 -13.75
CA ALA A 336 -17.15 14.99 -14.76
C ALA A 336 -17.72 14.45 -16.09
N PRO A 337 -17.52 15.16 -17.22
CA PRO A 337 -17.98 14.74 -18.55
C PRO A 337 -17.46 13.37 -19.01
N SER A 338 -16.30 12.93 -18.49
CA SER A 338 -15.68 11.66 -18.88
C SER A 338 -14.99 10.96 -17.71
N ALA A 339 -14.83 9.63 -17.84
CA ALA A 339 -14.07 8.83 -16.89
C ALA A 339 -12.59 9.23 -16.79
N ALA A 340 -12.00 9.72 -17.89
CA ALA A 340 -10.62 10.20 -17.92
C ALA A 340 -10.44 11.45 -17.07
N GLU A 341 -11.37 12.40 -17.20
CA GLU A 341 -11.37 13.65 -16.44
C GLU A 341 -11.66 13.40 -14.94
N SER A 342 -12.63 12.54 -14.65
CA SER A 342 -12.91 12.11 -13.28
C SER A 342 -11.67 11.49 -12.59
N LYS A 343 -10.91 10.65 -13.31
CA LYS A 343 -9.64 10.08 -12.82
C LYS A 343 -8.52 11.12 -12.71
N MET A 344 -8.54 12.20 -13.49
CA MET A 344 -7.59 13.31 -13.36
C MET A 344 -7.77 14.03 -12.01
N TYR A 345 -9.00 14.39 -11.65
CA TYR A 345 -9.28 15.03 -10.35
C TYR A 345 -8.81 14.19 -9.16
N ALA A 346 -9.04 12.87 -9.22
CA ALA A 346 -8.53 11.93 -8.21
C ALA A 346 -7.00 11.90 -8.15
N ARG A 347 -6.31 11.91 -9.30
CA ARG A 347 -4.83 11.94 -9.36
C ARG A 347 -4.25 13.23 -8.80
N ASP A 348 -4.89 14.36 -9.05
CA ASP A 348 -4.45 15.66 -8.54
C ASP A 348 -4.51 15.69 -7.01
N LEU A 349 -5.64 15.28 -6.42
CA LEU A 349 -5.78 15.16 -4.97
C LEU A 349 -4.76 14.17 -4.38
N LEU A 350 -4.54 13.04 -5.05
CA LEU A 350 -3.56 12.05 -4.64
C LEU A 350 -2.13 12.64 -4.60
N LYS A 351 -1.71 13.37 -5.64
CA LYS A 351 -0.39 14.02 -5.65
C LYS A 351 -0.23 15.01 -4.49
N VAL A 352 -1.23 15.88 -4.30
CA VAL A 352 -1.20 16.87 -3.21
C VAL A 352 -1.12 16.19 -1.85
N SER A 353 -1.93 15.16 -1.60
CA SER A 353 -1.88 14.42 -0.33
C SER A 353 -0.52 13.79 -0.06
N VAL A 354 0.13 13.20 -1.08
CA VAL A 354 1.44 12.56 -0.96
C VAL A 354 2.55 13.57 -0.65
N ILE A 355 2.47 14.79 -1.20
CA ILE A 355 3.43 15.87 -0.92
C ILE A 355 3.17 16.51 0.45
N TYR A 356 1.89 16.67 0.81
CA TYR A 356 1.45 17.33 2.04
C TYR A 356 2.11 16.73 3.29
N LEU A 357 2.03 15.40 3.46
CA LEU A 357 2.43 14.77 4.72
C LEU A 357 3.95 14.88 5.00
N PRO A 358 4.86 14.55 4.06
CA PRO A 358 6.29 14.75 4.28
C PRO A 358 6.66 16.21 4.57
N VAL A 359 6.10 17.16 3.83
CA VAL A 359 6.39 18.59 4.03
C VAL A 359 5.92 19.04 5.42
N LEU A 360 4.72 18.65 5.83
CA LEU A 360 4.18 18.98 7.15
C LEU A 360 5.02 18.39 8.28
N LEU A 361 5.44 17.13 8.18
CA LEU A 361 6.29 16.48 9.19
C LEU A 361 7.69 17.11 9.26
N ILE A 362 8.28 17.45 8.12
CA ILE A 362 9.59 18.14 8.08
C ILE A 362 9.47 19.50 8.79
N LEU A 363 8.45 20.29 8.46
CA LEU A 363 8.23 21.59 9.10
C LEU A 363 7.98 21.45 10.61
N LEU A 364 7.24 20.41 11.02
CA LEU A 364 6.98 20.10 12.41
C LEU A 364 8.28 19.79 13.17
N MET A 365 9.17 18.98 12.59
CA MET A 365 10.45 18.63 13.21
C MET A 365 11.43 19.80 13.23
N LEU A 366 11.47 20.64 12.18
CA LEU A 366 12.35 21.80 12.08
C LEU A 366 11.93 22.95 13.00
N ASN A 367 10.63 23.10 13.26
CA ASN A 367 10.09 24.15 14.13
C ASN A 367 9.51 23.59 15.44
N ALA A 368 10.04 22.45 15.90
CA ALA A 368 9.72 21.87 17.19
C ALA A 368 10.21 22.77 18.33
N ARG A 369 9.50 22.74 19.47
CA ARG A 369 9.77 23.53 20.68
C ARG A 369 10.13 22.69 21.88
#